data_AF-A0A382JFM4-F1
#
_entry.id   AF-A0A382JFM4-F1
#
_cell.length_a   1.000
_cell.length_b   1.000
_cell.length_c   1.000
_cell.angle_alpha   90.00
_cell.angle_beta   90.00
_cell.angle_gamma   90.00
#
_symmetry.space_group_name_H-M   'P 1'
#
loop_
_entity.id
_entity.type
_entity.pdbx_description
1 polymer ?
#
loop_
_entity_poly.entity_id
_entity_poly.type
_entity_poly.pdbx_seq_one_letter_code
_entity_poly.pdbx_strand_id
1 'polypeptide(L)'
;MNLLAIDTSTSSTVLGLQKGDAVFDHTVRDVRTHSREILPSISALLGEAELTLGELDGIVFGQGPGSFTGLRIAVGVVQGLAYGADLAVIPVSSMAVLAQTRVNHEGPIFVALSARLEEIYYGIYQLTSGVAIATAAEGVTDVADLDETAMGDWHLVTDVPHLQDSISRSLGVSFSEVSSETVPTVNHLLTLGLDRRAAGGSVSALEATPVYLREQVASR
;
A
#
# COMPACT_ATOMS: atom_id res chain seq x y z
N MET A 1 -17.75 12.62 1.76
CA MET A 1 -16.73 12.45 0.70
C MET A 1 -16.88 11.04 0.15
N ASN A 2 -16.69 10.90 -1.15
CA ASN A 2 -16.89 9.66 -1.88
C ASN A 2 -15.55 9.24 -2.53
N LEU A 3 -14.88 8.24 -1.98
CA LEU A 3 -13.55 7.82 -2.46
C LEU A 3 -13.56 6.35 -2.86
N LEU A 4 -13.06 6.07 -4.06
CA LEU A 4 -12.75 4.70 -4.48
C LEU A 4 -11.33 4.36 -4.02
N ALA A 5 -11.13 3.18 -3.45
CA ALA A 5 -9.84 2.71 -2.93
C ALA A 5 -9.43 1.42 -3.64
N ILE A 6 -8.24 1.37 -4.23
CA ILE A 6 -7.74 0.24 -5.04
C ILE A 6 -6.30 -0.10 -4.67
N ASP A 7 -6.01 -1.33 -4.25
CA ASP A 7 -4.64 -1.83 -4.15
C ASP A 7 -4.57 -3.29 -4.62
N THR A 8 -3.70 -3.55 -5.59
CA THR A 8 -3.41 -4.89 -6.15
C THR A 8 -1.91 -5.21 -6.07
N SER A 9 -1.17 -4.53 -5.21
CA SER A 9 0.28 -4.69 -5.02
C SER A 9 0.65 -5.98 -4.30
N THR A 10 -0.24 -6.51 -3.46
CA THR A 10 0.00 -7.72 -2.66
C THR A 10 -0.71 -8.94 -3.26
N SER A 11 -0.69 -10.08 -2.57
CA SER A 11 -1.50 -11.26 -2.89
C SER A 11 -3.02 -11.01 -2.73
N SER A 12 -3.41 -9.91 -2.07
CA SER A 12 -4.79 -9.48 -1.91
C SER A 12 -5.11 -8.32 -2.85
N THR A 13 -6.29 -8.36 -3.44
CA THR A 13 -6.92 -7.20 -4.08
C THR A 13 -7.74 -6.48 -3.02
N VAL A 14 -7.29 -5.31 -2.57
CA VAL A 14 -8.08 -4.41 -1.75
C VAL A 14 -8.88 -3.52 -2.69
N LEU A 15 -10.20 -3.60 -2.60
CA LEU A 15 -11.09 -2.76 -3.37
C LEU A 15 -12.23 -2.30 -2.48
N GLY A 16 -12.54 -1.01 -2.47
CA GLY A 16 -13.67 -0.52 -1.71
C GLY A 16 -14.05 0.90 -2.03
N LEU A 17 -15.17 1.33 -1.48
CA LEU A 17 -15.77 2.63 -1.75
C LEU A 17 -16.22 3.26 -0.43
N GLN A 18 -15.80 4.50 -0.20
CA GLN A 18 -16.33 5.34 0.86
C GLN A 18 -17.52 6.15 0.32
N LYS A 19 -18.61 6.26 1.09
CA LYS A 19 -19.71 7.21 0.88
C LYS A 19 -20.05 7.87 2.21
N GLY A 20 -19.53 9.08 2.43
CA GLY A 20 -19.63 9.72 3.75
C GLY A 20 -18.87 8.89 4.78
N ASP A 21 -19.56 8.43 5.82
CA ASP A 21 -19.00 7.59 6.88
C ASP A 21 -19.12 6.08 6.59
N ALA A 22 -19.86 5.70 5.55
CA ALA A 22 -20.01 4.30 5.15
C ALA A 22 -18.84 3.84 4.29
N VAL A 23 -18.39 2.60 4.51
CA VAL A 23 -17.36 1.94 3.72
C VAL A 23 -17.89 0.60 3.21
N PHE A 24 -17.87 0.45 1.89
CA PHE A 24 -18.22 -0.78 1.18
C PHE A 24 -16.91 -1.49 0.81
N ASP A 25 -16.68 -2.69 1.35
CA ASP A 25 -15.43 -3.43 1.22
C ASP A 25 -15.62 -4.65 0.30
N HIS A 26 -14.73 -4.79 -0.68
CA HIS A 26 -14.62 -5.91 -1.59
C HIS A 26 -13.18 -6.43 -1.66
N THR A 27 -12.58 -6.68 -0.51
CA THR A 27 -11.23 -7.25 -0.42
C THR A 27 -11.25 -8.74 -0.74
N VAL A 28 -10.47 -9.17 -1.74
CA VAL A 28 -10.37 -10.57 -2.16
C VAL A 28 -8.93 -11.05 -2.02
N ARG A 29 -8.75 -12.21 -1.38
CA ARG A 29 -7.45 -12.89 -1.23
C ARG A 29 -7.18 -13.86 -2.38
N ASP A 30 -5.91 -14.14 -2.64
CA ASP A 30 -5.45 -15.19 -3.57
C ASP A 30 -6.00 -15.03 -5.00
N VAL A 31 -6.14 -13.80 -5.46
CA VAL A 31 -6.73 -13.51 -6.76
C VAL A 31 -5.75 -13.88 -7.87
N ARG A 32 -6.04 -14.95 -8.61
CA ARG A 32 -5.24 -15.35 -9.79
C ARG A 32 -5.58 -14.57 -11.05
N THR A 33 -6.70 -13.83 -11.07
CA THR A 33 -7.24 -13.14 -12.25
C THR A 33 -7.67 -11.71 -11.94
N HIS A 34 -6.75 -10.87 -11.47
CA HIS A 34 -7.04 -9.49 -11.05
C HIS A 34 -7.69 -8.64 -12.15
N SER A 35 -7.28 -8.80 -13.41
CA SER A 35 -7.72 -7.91 -14.51
C SER A 35 -9.15 -8.13 -14.98
N ARG A 36 -9.73 -9.33 -14.78
CA ARG A 36 -11.10 -9.63 -15.23
C ARG A 36 -12.16 -9.17 -14.25
N GLU A 37 -11.85 -9.21 -12.95
CA GLU A 37 -12.83 -8.95 -11.89
C GLU A 37 -12.83 -7.50 -11.40
N ILE A 38 -11.72 -6.76 -11.54
CA ILE A 38 -11.59 -5.43 -10.94
C ILE A 38 -12.66 -4.42 -11.42
N LEU A 39 -12.93 -4.33 -12.73
CA LEU A 39 -13.93 -3.41 -13.28
C LEU A 39 -15.37 -3.83 -12.92
N PRO A 40 -15.77 -5.12 -13.07
CA PRO A 40 -17.06 -5.60 -12.56
C PRO A 40 -17.25 -5.32 -11.06
N SER A 41 -16.24 -5.56 -10.23
CA SER A 41 -16.34 -5.30 -8.79
C SER A 41 -16.46 -3.81 -8.46
N ILE A 42 -15.76 -2.93 -9.19
CA ILE A 42 -15.94 -1.47 -9.07
C ILE A 42 -17.37 -1.08 -9.43
N SER A 43 -17.91 -1.62 -10.53
CA SER A 43 -19.29 -1.36 -10.93
C SER A 43 -20.29 -1.84 -9.88
N ALA A 44 -20.05 -3.00 -9.26
CA ALA A 44 -20.89 -3.52 -8.20
C ALA A 44 -20.87 -2.63 -6.95
N LEU A 45 -19.68 -2.19 -6.52
CA LEU A 45 -19.53 -1.27 -5.38
C LEU A 45 -20.22 0.08 -5.61
N LEU A 46 -20.07 0.66 -6.80
CA LEU A 46 -20.78 1.88 -7.18
C LEU A 46 -22.30 1.68 -7.13
N GLY A 47 -22.80 0.54 -7.63
CA GLY A 47 -24.21 0.19 -7.55
C GLY A 47 -24.71 0.02 -6.11
N GLU A 48 -23.97 -0.69 -5.26
CA GLU A 48 -24.30 -0.91 -3.85
C GLU A 48 -24.32 0.39 -3.05
N ALA A 49 -23.39 1.30 -3.34
CA ALA A 49 -23.34 2.61 -2.72
C ALA A 49 -24.33 3.61 -3.33
N GLU A 50 -25.07 3.24 -4.39
CA GLU A 50 -25.93 4.14 -5.16
C GLU A 50 -25.16 5.41 -5.60
N LEU A 51 -24.01 5.20 -6.23
CA LEU A 51 -23.16 6.26 -6.79
C LEU A 51 -22.82 5.96 -8.24
N THR A 52 -22.58 7.02 -8.99
CA THR A 52 -21.94 7.00 -10.30
C THR A 52 -20.47 7.38 -10.17
N LEU A 53 -19.66 7.05 -11.18
CA LEU A 53 -18.24 7.38 -11.18
C LEU A 53 -17.98 8.90 -11.07
N GLY A 54 -18.84 9.73 -11.67
CA GLY A 54 -18.73 11.19 -11.63
C GLY A 54 -19.13 11.83 -10.30
N GLU A 55 -19.67 11.05 -9.36
CA GLU A 55 -19.99 11.50 -8.00
C GLU A 55 -18.87 11.20 -7.00
N LEU A 56 -17.75 10.63 -7.47
CA LEU A 56 -16.57 10.43 -6.66
C LEU A 56 -15.78 11.74 -6.52
N ASP A 57 -15.12 11.90 -5.37
CA ASP A 57 -14.22 13.01 -5.07
C ASP A 57 -12.75 12.67 -5.40
N GLY A 58 -12.46 11.40 -5.72
CA GLY A 58 -11.12 10.93 -6.06
C GLY A 58 -10.96 9.41 -5.94
N ILE A 59 -9.78 8.95 -6.36
CA ILE A 59 -9.37 7.54 -6.29
C ILE A 59 -8.09 7.43 -5.47
N VAL A 60 -8.14 6.72 -4.35
CA VAL A 60 -6.97 6.32 -3.57
C VAL A 60 -6.43 5.03 -4.16
N PHE A 61 -5.12 4.95 -4.44
CA PHE A 61 -4.55 3.71 -4.95
C PHE A 61 -3.18 3.37 -4.37
N GLY A 62 -2.95 2.06 -4.16
CA GLY A 62 -1.64 1.52 -3.80
C GLY A 62 -0.68 1.60 -4.99
N GLN A 63 0.34 2.46 -4.91
CA GLN A 63 1.30 2.67 -5.99
C GLN A 63 2.50 1.72 -5.95
N GLY A 64 2.54 0.80 -4.98
CA GLY A 64 3.65 -0.12 -4.74
C GLY A 64 4.60 0.36 -3.63
N PRO A 65 5.74 -0.35 -3.45
CA PRO A 65 6.22 -1.49 -4.24
C PRO A 65 5.36 -2.77 -4.08
N GLY A 66 5.53 -3.74 -4.98
CA GLY A 66 4.78 -5.01 -4.94
C GLY A 66 4.76 -5.76 -6.27
N SER A 67 3.74 -6.60 -6.48
CA SER A 67 3.51 -7.38 -7.70
C SER A 67 3.52 -6.50 -8.95
N PHE A 68 4.50 -6.72 -9.83
CA PHE A 68 4.66 -5.94 -11.06
C PHE A 68 3.40 -5.96 -11.95
N THR A 69 2.78 -7.13 -12.09
CA THR A 69 1.53 -7.28 -12.84
C THR A 69 0.38 -6.58 -12.11
N GLY A 70 0.29 -6.76 -10.79
CA GLY A 70 -0.73 -6.14 -9.96
C GLY A 70 -0.72 -4.62 -10.06
N LEU A 71 0.44 -4.00 -9.89
CA LEU A 71 0.61 -2.54 -9.96
C LEU A 71 0.19 -1.95 -11.30
N ARG A 72 0.53 -2.62 -12.40
CA ARG A 72 0.15 -2.17 -13.75
C ARG A 72 -1.36 -2.28 -13.99
N ILE A 73 -2.00 -3.29 -13.41
CA ILE A 73 -3.47 -3.42 -13.46
C ILE A 73 -4.12 -2.27 -12.68
N ALA A 74 -3.69 -2.02 -11.44
CA ALA A 74 -4.22 -0.91 -10.63
C ALA A 74 -4.04 0.43 -11.35
N VAL A 75 -2.84 0.76 -11.79
CA VAL A 75 -2.58 2.03 -12.47
C VAL A 75 -3.41 2.15 -13.74
N GLY A 76 -3.46 1.13 -14.61
CA GLY A 76 -4.27 1.20 -15.82
C GLY A 76 -5.75 1.48 -15.55
N VAL A 77 -6.32 0.84 -14.52
CA VAL A 77 -7.71 1.06 -14.09
C VAL A 77 -7.89 2.45 -13.49
N VAL A 78 -7.02 2.86 -12.56
CA VAL A 78 -7.07 4.16 -11.89
C VAL A 78 -6.96 5.30 -12.90
N GLN A 79 -5.99 5.23 -13.81
CA GLN A 79 -5.82 6.24 -14.86
C GLN A 79 -7.03 6.32 -15.77
N GLY A 80 -7.57 5.17 -16.23
CA GLY A 80 -8.73 5.14 -17.11
C GLY A 80 -9.99 5.73 -16.46
N LEU A 81 -10.27 5.35 -15.21
CA LEU A 81 -11.42 5.86 -14.46
C LEU A 81 -11.25 7.34 -14.14
N ALA A 82 -10.09 7.73 -13.60
CA ALA A 82 -9.84 9.11 -13.20
C ALA A 82 -9.83 10.06 -14.39
N TYR A 83 -9.23 9.66 -15.52
CA TYR A 83 -9.26 10.46 -16.73
C TYR A 83 -10.68 10.59 -17.30
N GLY A 84 -11.45 9.49 -17.31
CA GLY A 84 -12.80 9.49 -17.86
C GLY A 84 -13.82 10.30 -17.04
N ALA A 85 -13.57 10.51 -15.75
CA ALA A 85 -14.47 11.21 -14.83
C ALA A 85 -13.86 12.48 -14.21
N ASP A 86 -12.71 12.94 -14.70
CA ASP A 86 -11.99 14.12 -14.18
C ASP A 86 -11.72 14.07 -12.67
N LEU A 87 -11.27 12.90 -12.19
CA LEU A 87 -11.03 12.66 -10.76
C LEU A 87 -9.57 12.87 -10.39
N ALA A 88 -9.34 13.43 -9.19
CA ALA A 88 -8.02 13.44 -8.58
C ALA A 88 -7.61 12.02 -8.14
N VAL A 89 -6.32 11.71 -8.26
CA VAL A 89 -5.76 10.43 -7.82
C VAL A 89 -4.86 10.65 -6.60
N ILE A 90 -4.97 9.77 -5.61
CA ILE A 90 -4.24 9.85 -4.35
C ILE A 90 -3.35 8.60 -4.21
N PRO A 91 -2.08 8.69 -4.62
CA PRO A 91 -1.16 7.56 -4.55
C PRO A 91 -0.72 7.28 -3.11
N VAL A 92 -0.79 6.04 -2.67
CA VAL A 92 -0.36 5.62 -1.34
C VAL A 92 0.68 4.51 -1.46
N SER A 93 1.74 4.55 -0.65
CA SER A 93 2.70 3.45 -0.59
C SER A 93 2.03 2.17 -0.09
N SER A 94 2.23 1.08 -0.80
CA SER A 94 1.72 -0.22 -0.39
C SER A 94 2.43 -0.77 0.86
N MET A 95 3.69 -0.38 1.11
CA MET A 95 4.36 -0.68 2.38
C MET A 95 3.80 0.14 3.52
N ALA A 96 3.45 1.41 3.30
CA ALA A 96 2.75 2.22 4.31
C ALA A 96 1.38 1.60 4.66
N VAL A 97 0.65 1.07 3.68
CA VAL A 97 -0.63 0.37 3.90
C VAL A 97 -0.45 -0.88 4.78
N LEU A 98 0.66 -1.59 4.63
CA LEU A 98 0.99 -2.72 5.50
C LEU A 98 1.41 -2.28 6.91
N ALA A 99 2.19 -1.20 7.04
CA ALA A 99 2.49 -0.62 8.35
C ALA A 99 1.22 -0.13 9.07
N GLN A 100 0.27 0.45 8.31
CA GLN A 100 -1.00 0.92 8.82
C GLN A 100 -1.86 -0.19 9.44
N THR A 101 -1.63 -1.48 9.14
CA THR A 101 -2.36 -2.56 9.83
C THR A 101 -1.97 -2.69 11.30
N ARG A 102 -0.92 -1.99 11.73
CA ARG A 102 -0.39 -2.00 13.10
C ARG A 102 -0.77 -0.72 13.87
N VAL A 103 -1.89 -0.07 13.55
CA VAL A 103 -2.36 1.17 14.20
C VAL A 103 -2.39 1.16 15.73
N ASN A 104 -2.51 -0.01 16.35
CA ASN A 104 -2.61 -0.16 17.80
C ASN A 104 -1.25 -0.44 18.49
N HIS A 105 -0.16 -0.52 17.74
CA HIS A 105 1.15 -0.85 18.27
C HIS A 105 1.98 0.41 18.49
N GLU A 106 2.68 0.44 19.62
CA GLU A 106 3.70 1.44 19.91
C GLU A 106 5.07 0.93 19.42
N GLY A 107 5.90 1.83 18.89
CA GLY A 107 7.24 1.52 18.41
C GLY A 107 7.40 1.61 16.88
N PRO A 108 8.66 1.49 16.39
CA PRO A 108 8.96 1.48 14.96
C PRO A 108 8.47 0.19 14.30
N ILE A 109 7.96 0.33 13.08
CA ILE A 109 7.50 -0.79 12.24
C ILE A 109 8.45 -0.92 11.06
N PHE A 110 9.09 -2.07 10.95
CA PHE A 110 9.85 -2.45 9.76
C PHE A 110 8.92 -3.24 8.83
N VAL A 111 8.70 -2.74 7.62
CA VAL A 111 8.01 -3.48 6.56
C VAL A 111 9.06 -4.08 5.64
N ALA A 112 8.99 -5.39 5.40
CA ALA A 112 9.92 -6.11 4.53
C ALA A 112 9.15 -6.98 3.54
N LEU A 113 9.20 -6.66 2.26
CA LEU A 113 8.54 -7.42 1.20
C LEU A 113 9.53 -8.12 0.30
N SER A 114 9.14 -9.28 -0.23
CA SER A 114 9.92 -10.05 -1.19
C SER A 114 10.25 -9.21 -2.42
N ALA A 115 11.54 -9.10 -2.75
CA ALA A 115 12.00 -8.56 -4.02
C ALA A 115 12.50 -9.69 -4.94
N ARG A 116 13.81 -9.76 -5.24
CA ARG A 116 14.40 -10.84 -6.05
C ARG A 116 15.43 -11.57 -5.19
N LEU A 117 15.45 -12.90 -5.24
CA LEU A 117 16.41 -13.72 -4.48
C LEU A 117 16.35 -13.38 -2.98
N GLU A 118 17.47 -12.93 -2.40
CA GLU A 118 17.60 -12.54 -0.99
C GLU A 118 17.43 -11.02 -0.78
N GLU A 119 17.03 -10.27 -1.82
CA GLU A 119 16.68 -8.86 -1.68
C GLU A 119 15.26 -8.67 -1.14
N ILE A 120 15.09 -7.60 -0.38
CA ILE A 120 13.79 -7.13 0.12
C ILE A 120 13.53 -5.69 -0.34
N TYR A 121 12.25 -5.38 -0.59
CA TYR A 121 11.78 -4.00 -0.46
C TYR A 121 11.58 -3.71 1.02
N TYR A 122 12.02 -2.54 1.49
CA TYR A 122 11.91 -2.20 2.90
C TYR A 122 11.48 -0.74 3.12
N GLY A 123 10.86 -0.52 4.27
CA GLY A 123 10.57 0.81 4.80
C GLY A 123 10.39 0.78 6.31
N ILE A 124 10.82 1.84 6.99
CA ILE A 124 10.58 2.04 8.42
C ILE A 124 9.47 3.06 8.61
N TYR A 125 8.48 2.70 9.42
CA TYR A 125 7.33 3.55 9.73
C TYR A 125 7.16 3.78 11.23
N GLN A 126 6.56 4.91 11.56
CA GLN A 126 6.08 5.22 12.90
C GLN A 126 4.63 5.70 12.83
N LEU A 127 3.81 5.26 13.78
CA LEU A 127 2.44 5.73 13.91
C LEU A 127 2.43 7.12 14.54
N THR A 128 1.89 8.10 13.82
CA THR A 128 1.66 9.47 14.29
C THR A 128 0.19 9.80 14.08
N SER A 129 -0.54 10.11 15.15
CA SER A 129 -1.96 10.44 15.10
C SER A 129 -2.82 9.39 14.36
N GLY A 130 -2.46 8.10 14.50
CA GLY A 130 -3.15 6.99 13.84
C GLY A 130 -2.77 6.77 12.38
N VAL A 131 -1.76 7.45 11.85
CA VAL A 131 -1.26 7.34 10.47
C VAL A 131 0.17 6.79 10.47
N ALA A 132 0.45 5.77 9.67
CA ALA A 132 1.79 5.23 9.49
C ALA A 132 2.60 6.14 8.57
N ILE A 133 3.60 6.82 9.14
CA ILE A 133 4.48 7.76 8.43
C ILE A 133 5.85 7.13 8.26
N ALA A 134 6.37 7.16 7.04
CA ALA A 134 7.73 6.70 6.76
C ALA A 134 8.75 7.61 7.43
N THR A 135 9.72 7.02 8.14
CA THR A 135 10.79 7.75 8.83
C THR A 135 12.04 7.92 7.96
N ALA A 136 12.14 7.13 6.89
CA ALA A 136 13.16 7.18 5.86
C ALA A 136 12.54 6.90 4.48
N ALA A 137 13.31 7.12 3.42
CA ALA A 137 12.89 6.73 2.08
C ALA A 137 12.84 5.20 1.97
N GLU A 138 11.80 4.70 1.31
CA GLU A 138 11.68 3.27 0.99
C GLU A 138 12.81 2.82 0.06
N GLY A 139 13.25 1.58 0.23
CA GLY A 139 14.43 1.06 -0.45
C GLY A 139 14.27 -0.37 -0.97
N VAL A 140 15.26 -0.80 -1.74
CA VAL A 140 15.47 -2.21 -2.10
C VAL A 140 16.94 -2.53 -1.85
N THR A 141 17.21 -3.63 -1.16
CA THR A 141 18.57 -4.06 -0.84
C THR A 141 18.63 -5.55 -0.55
N ASP A 142 19.83 -6.12 -0.62
CA ASP A 142 20.10 -7.44 -0.04
C ASP A 142 19.96 -7.36 1.49
N VAL A 143 19.38 -8.38 2.11
CA VAL A 143 19.21 -8.43 3.57
C VAL A 143 20.57 -8.31 4.28
N ALA A 144 21.66 -8.80 3.71
CA ALA A 144 23.00 -8.68 4.29
C ALA A 144 23.53 -7.24 4.33
N ASP A 145 23.00 -6.35 3.50
CA ASP A 145 23.45 -4.95 3.34
C ASP A 145 22.56 -3.96 4.10
N LEU A 146 21.60 -4.43 4.90
CA LEU A 146 20.79 -3.56 5.77
C LEU A 146 21.69 -2.88 6.82
N ASP A 147 21.73 -1.55 6.81
CA ASP A 147 22.54 -0.74 7.73
C ASP A 147 21.68 0.26 8.51
N GLU A 148 20.71 -0.26 9.27
CA GLU A 148 19.87 0.56 10.14
C GLU A 148 19.90 0.03 11.57
N THR A 149 20.47 0.85 12.45
CA THR A 149 20.49 0.62 13.90
C THR A 149 19.59 1.63 14.59
N ALA A 150 18.31 1.30 14.77
CA ALA A 150 17.46 2.08 15.68
C ALA A 150 17.14 1.26 16.93
N MET A 151 17.24 1.92 18.09
CA MET A 151 16.83 1.37 19.37
C MET A 151 15.30 1.42 19.49
N GLY A 152 14.68 0.36 19.97
CA GLY A 152 13.25 0.31 20.24
C GLY A 152 12.69 -1.11 20.23
N ASP A 153 11.43 -1.25 20.60
CA ASP A 153 10.67 -2.48 20.43
C ASP A 153 10.07 -2.49 19.02
N TRP A 154 10.74 -3.22 18.11
CA TRP A 154 10.39 -3.22 16.69
C TRP A 154 9.31 -4.24 16.36
N HIS A 155 8.47 -3.89 15.41
CA HIS A 155 7.52 -4.81 14.78
C HIS A 155 7.93 -5.10 13.35
N LEU A 156 7.93 -6.37 12.96
CA LEU A 156 8.16 -6.77 11.57
C LEU A 156 6.83 -7.09 10.89
N VAL A 157 6.51 -6.38 9.81
CA VAL A 157 5.45 -6.76 8.88
C VAL A 157 6.10 -7.26 7.60
N THR A 158 5.83 -8.51 7.22
CA THR A 158 6.58 -9.12 6.11
C THR A 158 5.79 -10.16 5.33
N ASP A 159 6.15 -10.41 4.08
CA ASP A 159 5.71 -11.60 3.31
C ASP A 159 6.87 -12.62 3.14
N VAL A 160 8.03 -12.35 3.74
CA VAL A 160 9.24 -13.19 3.73
C VAL A 160 9.62 -13.61 5.16
N PRO A 161 8.74 -14.32 5.90
CA PRO A 161 9.04 -14.73 7.29
C PRO A 161 10.30 -15.59 7.40
N HIS A 162 10.68 -16.32 6.34
CA HIS A 162 11.91 -17.11 6.29
C HIS A 162 13.20 -16.26 6.36
N LEU A 163 13.13 -14.95 6.10
CA LEU A 163 14.26 -14.02 6.20
C LEU A 163 14.31 -13.28 7.54
N GLN A 164 13.35 -13.50 8.45
CA GLN A 164 13.26 -12.80 9.74
C GLN A 164 14.58 -12.79 10.52
N ASP A 165 15.21 -13.95 10.68
CA ASP A 165 16.46 -14.08 11.45
C ASP A 165 17.62 -13.32 10.80
N SER A 166 17.67 -13.29 9.46
CA SER A 166 18.67 -12.54 8.71
C SER A 166 18.43 -11.04 8.83
N ILE A 167 17.18 -10.58 8.69
CA ILE A 167 16.79 -9.17 8.87
C ILE A 167 17.13 -8.70 10.28
N SER A 168 16.73 -9.46 11.31
CA SER A 168 17.02 -9.16 12.72
C SER A 168 18.53 -9.05 12.97
N ARG A 169 19.32 -9.97 12.40
CA ARG A 169 20.78 -9.97 12.53
C ARG A 169 21.43 -8.76 11.86
N SER A 170 21.04 -8.43 10.63
CA SER A 170 21.63 -7.31 9.89
C SER A 170 21.28 -5.96 10.52
N LEU A 171 20.03 -5.76 10.95
CA LEU A 171 19.61 -4.54 11.65
C LEU A 171 20.17 -4.46 13.08
N GLY A 172 20.60 -5.59 13.66
CA GLY A 172 20.99 -5.65 15.07
C GLY A 172 19.84 -5.38 16.04
N VAL A 173 18.60 -5.72 15.63
CA VAL A 173 17.38 -5.49 16.43
C VAL A 173 16.67 -6.82 16.71
N SER A 174 15.93 -6.89 17.82
CA SER A 174 14.98 -7.98 18.07
C SER A 174 13.56 -7.47 17.78
N PHE A 175 12.77 -8.27 17.09
CA PHE A 175 11.36 -7.96 16.86
C PHE A 175 10.51 -8.47 18.02
N SER A 176 9.72 -7.60 18.65
CA SER A 176 8.75 -7.98 19.68
C SER A 176 7.56 -8.73 19.08
N GLU A 177 7.23 -8.44 17.82
CA GLU A 177 6.15 -9.09 17.07
C GLU A 177 6.51 -9.20 15.59
N VAL A 178 6.07 -10.30 14.97
CA VAL A 178 6.26 -10.57 13.55
C VAL A 178 4.92 -10.95 12.94
N SER A 179 4.57 -10.26 11.86
CA SER A 179 3.29 -10.38 11.19
C SER A 179 3.47 -10.76 9.72
N SER A 180 3.32 -12.05 9.43
CA SER A 180 3.59 -12.62 8.11
C SER A 180 2.36 -12.84 7.21
N GLU A 181 1.15 -12.75 7.77
CA GLU A 181 -0.13 -13.00 7.07
C GLU A 181 -1.03 -11.75 7.07
N THR A 182 -0.40 -10.59 6.99
CA THR A 182 -1.08 -9.30 7.06
C THR A 182 -1.90 -9.07 5.81
N VAL A 183 -3.21 -8.87 5.97
CA VAL A 183 -4.08 -8.46 4.87
C VAL A 183 -4.55 -7.04 5.10
N PRO A 184 -4.15 -6.10 4.23
CA PRO A 184 -4.63 -4.74 4.31
C PRO A 184 -6.13 -4.67 4.02
N THR A 185 -6.78 -3.66 4.59
CA THR A 185 -8.22 -3.42 4.45
C THR A 185 -8.41 -2.12 3.67
N VAL A 186 -9.62 -1.91 3.17
CA VAL A 186 -10.01 -0.65 2.54
C VAL A 186 -9.79 0.53 3.50
N ASN A 187 -10.06 0.35 4.80
CA ASN A 187 -9.87 1.39 5.81
C ASN A 187 -8.40 1.80 5.98
N HIS A 188 -7.46 0.85 5.92
CA HIS A 188 -6.03 1.19 5.99
C HIS A 188 -5.61 2.07 4.82
N LEU A 189 -6.05 1.71 3.61
CA LEU A 189 -5.76 2.48 2.40
C LEU A 189 -6.43 3.85 2.42
N LEU A 190 -7.71 3.93 2.79
CA LEU A 190 -8.45 5.19 2.92
C LEU A 190 -7.81 6.10 3.97
N THR A 191 -7.41 5.59 5.13
CA THR A 191 -6.79 6.40 6.20
C THR A 191 -5.55 7.14 5.68
N LEU A 192 -4.65 6.42 5.02
CA LEU A 192 -3.45 7.00 4.42
C LEU A 192 -3.77 7.93 3.25
N GLY A 193 -4.77 7.58 2.43
CA GLY A 193 -5.21 8.41 1.31
C GLY A 193 -5.79 9.75 1.78
N LEU A 194 -6.62 9.73 2.82
CA LEU A 194 -7.20 10.92 3.43
C LEU A 194 -6.14 11.86 3.98
N ASP A 195 -5.17 11.30 4.72
CA ASP A 195 -4.04 12.06 5.26
C ASP A 195 -3.21 12.70 4.13
N ARG A 196 -2.83 11.90 3.13
CA ARG A 196 -2.08 12.40 1.97
C ARG A 196 -2.83 13.48 1.20
N ARG A 197 -4.14 13.30 0.99
CA ARG A 197 -4.98 14.30 0.31
C ARG A 197 -5.03 15.60 1.10
N ALA A 198 -5.16 15.53 2.44
CA ALA A 198 -5.12 16.71 3.30
C ALA A 198 -3.78 17.45 3.22
N ALA A 199 -2.68 16.70 3.03
CA ALA A 199 -1.35 17.26 2.77
C ALA A 199 -1.12 17.75 1.34
N GLY A 200 -2.14 17.74 0.47
CA GLY A 200 -2.04 18.18 -0.94
C GLY A 200 -1.34 17.19 -1.87
N GLY A 201 -1.17 15.93 -1.46
CA GLY A 201 -0.45 14.89 -2.21
C GLY A 201 -1.24 14.20 -3.32
N SER A 202 -2.35 14.79 -3.77
CA SER A 202 -3.11 14.32 -4.93
C SER A 202 -2.40 14.67 -6.24
N VAL A 203 -2.61 13.84 -7.26
CA VAL A 203 -2.03 14.00 -8.61
C VAL A 203 -3.13 13.86 -9.68
N SER A 204 -2.83 14.28 -10.90
CA SER A 204 -3.73 14.03 -12.03
C SER A 204 -3.75 12.55 -12.43
N ALA A 205 -4.77 12.16 -13.20
CA ALA A 205 -4.87 10.79 -13.74
C ALA A 205 -3.59 10.36 -14.46
N LEU A 206 -2.97 11.22 -15.28
CA LEU A 206 -1.79 10.86 -16.07
C LEU A 206 -0.49 10.80 -15.25
N GLU A 207 -0.45 11.47 -14.10
CA GLU A 207 0.70 11.45 -13.19
C GLU A 207 0.65 10.27 -12.21
N ALA A 208 -0.46 9.54 -12.14
CA ALA A 208 -0.56 8.33 -11.34
C ALA A 208 0.30 7.22 -11.96
N THR A 209 1.49 7.00 -11.40
CA THR A 209 2.45 5.99 -11.87
C THR A 209 2.84 5.01 -10.76
N PRO A 210 3.21 3.75 -11.09
CA PRO A 210 3.78 2.83 -10.10
C PRO A 210 5.12 3.34 -9.57
N VAL A 211 5.44 3.00 -8.33
CA VAL A 211 6.78 3.18 -7.76
C VAL A 211 7.61 1.91 -8.01
N TYR A 212 8.66 2.05 -8.82
CA TYR A 212 9.65 1.01 -9.08
C TYR A 212 10.96 1.33 -8.34
N LEU A 213 11.08 0.90 -7.08
CA LEU A 213 12.24 1.21 -6.22
C LEU A 213 13.58 0.77 -6.82
N ARG A 214 13.61 -0.32 -7.61
CA ARG A 214 14.85 -0.80 -8.26
C ARG A 214 15.39 0.16 -9.33
N GLU A 215 14.52 0.84 -10.07
CA GLU A 215 14.93 1.77 -11.13
C GLU A 215 15.54 3.07 -10.54
N GLN A 216 15.24 3.36 -9.27
CA GLN A 216 15.83 4.48 -8.53
C GLN A 216 17.25 4.18 -8.02
N VAL A 217 17.64 2.92 -7.88
CA VAL A 217 19.00 2.52 -7.47
C VAL A 217 19.96 2.48 -8.66
N ALA A 218 19.49 2.08 -9.85
CA ALA A 218 20.32 2.05 -11.06
C ALA A 218 20.71 3.44 -11.62
N SER A 219 20.15 4.51 -11.06
CA SER A 219 20.42 5.90 -11.44
C SER A 219 21.34 6.65 -10.46
N ARG A 220 21.88 5.96 -9.45
CA ARG A 220 22.89 6.49 -8.52
C ARG A 220 24.30 6.06 -8.89
#